data_AF-A0A924ZD41-F1
#
_entry.id   AF-A0A924ZD41-F1
#
_cell.length_a   1.000
_cell.length_b   1.000
_cell.length_c   1.000
_cell.angle_alpha   90.00
_cell.angle_beta   90.00
_cell.angle_gamma   90.00
#
_symmetry.space_group_name_H-M   'P 1'
#
loop_
_entity.id
_entity.type
_entity.pdbx_description
1 polymer ?
#
loop_
_entity_poly.entity_id
_entity_poly.type
_entity_poly.pdbx_seq_one_letter_code
_entity_poly.pdbx_strand_id
1 'polypeptide(L)' 'MMEFLITYGIPAIITIVGLTTPILLAGIGELVVEKSGVLNLGVEGLMLVGAISGFGVTVMTGSPWLGVLGAAAGAAL' A
#
# COMPACT_ATOMS: atom_id res chain seq x y z
N MET A 1 16.42 -10.24 22.60
CA MET A 1 15.36 -9.19 22.71
C MET A 1 15.75 -7.92 21.97
N MET A 2 16.90 -7.30 22.28
CA MET A 2 17.35 -6.05 21.62
C MET A 2 17.55 -6.20 20.10
N GLU A 3 18.13 -7.32 19.65
CA GLU A 3 18.39 -7.62 18.23
C GLU A 3 17.11 -7.75 17.38
N PHE A 4 16.04 -8.33 17.95
CA PHE A 4 14.75 -8.45 17.29
C PHE A 4 14.12 -7.07 17.03
N LEU A 5 14.21 -6.17 18.02
CA LEU A 5 13.70 -4.81 17.89
C LEU A 5 14.44 -4.04 16.80
N ILE A 6 15.77 -4.15 16.75
CA ILE A 6 16.61 -3.44 15.77
C ILE A 6 16.42 -4.00 14.35
N THR A 7 16.28 -5.32 14.22
CA THR A 7 16.21 -5.98 12.90
C THR A 7 14.82 -5.96 12.27
N TYR A 8 13.76 -6.03 13.09
CA TYR A 8 12.38 -6.12 12.58
C TYR A 8 11.52 -4.93 13.00
N GLY A 9 11.61 -4.50 14.26
CA GLY A 9 10.73 -3.46 14.80
C GLY A 9 11.00 -2.07 14.24
N ILE A 10 12.24 -1.59 14.33
CA ILE A 10 12.63 -0.26 13.86
C ILE A 10 12.41 -0.10 12.35
N PRO A 11 12.85 -1.05 11.49
CA PRO A 11 12.61 -0.95 10.05
C PRO A 11 11.12 -0.96 9.71
N ALA A 12 10.31 -1.79 10.39
CA ALA A 12 8.86 -1.80 10.17
C ALA A 12 8.24 -0.43 10.43
N ILE A 13 8.59 0.23 11.54
CA ILE A 13 8.08 1.57 11.88
C ILE A 13 8.51 2.60 10.82
N ILE A 14 9.79 2.61 10.42
CA ILE A 14 10.31 3.53 9.40
C ILE A 14 9.54 3.35 8.08
N THR A 15 9.32 2.09 7.68
CA THR A 15 8.62 1.77 6.42
C THR A 15 7.16 2.19 6.48
N ILE A 16 6.46 1.91 7.59
CA ILE A 16 5.06 2.31 7.80
C ILE A 16 4.95 3.83 7.71
N VAL A 17 5.78 4.58 8.46
CA VAL A 17 5.72 6.05 8.47
C VAL A 17 6.00 6.63 7.08
N GLY A 18 7.01 6.11 6.37
CA GLY A 18 7.35 6.55 5.02
C GLY A 18 6.22 6.33 4.01
N LEU A 19 5.54 5.19 4.08
CA LEU A 19 4.44 4.83 3.17
C LEU A 19 3.10 5.47 3.56
N THR A 20 2.92 5.84 4.83
CA THR A 20 1.64 6.40 5.31
C THR A 20 1.35 7.76 4.69
N THR A 21 2.36 8.59 4.43
CA THR A 21 2.18 9.93 3.84
C THR A 21 1.47 9.91 2.48
N PRO A 22 1.95 9.17 1.45
CA PRO A 22 1.26 9.10 0.16
C PRO A 22 -0.12 8.42 0.27
N ILE A 23 -0.28 7.43 1.15
CA ILE A 23 -1.56 6.74 1.36
C ILE A 23 -2.61 7.70 1.97
N LEU A 24 -2.22 8.50 2.97
CA LEU A 24 -3.10 9.50 3.57
C LEU A 24 -3.50 10.58 2.57
N LEU A 25 -2.56 11.04 1.72
CA LEU A 25 -2.89 12.01 0.69
C LEU A 25 -3.92 11.46 -0.32
N ALA A 26 -3.77 10.20 -0.74
CA ALA A 26 -4.74 9.53 -1.60
C ALA A 26 -6.12 9.40 -0.91
N GLY A 27 -6.15 8.94 0.34
CA GLY A 27 -7.40 8.77 1.11
C GLY A 27 -8.11 10.09 1.40
N ILE A 28 -7.39 11.19 1.65
CA ILE A 28 -8.01 12.52 1.80
C ILE A 28 -8.67 12.96 0.49
N GLY A 29 -8.03 12.71 -0.66
CA GLY A 29 -8.61 12.98 -1.97
C GLY A 29 -9.92 12.22 -2.20
N GLU A 30 -9.94 10.93 -1.85
CA GLU A 30 -11.14 10.09 -1.92
C GLU A 30 -12.25 10.59 -0.98
N LEU A 31 -11.92 10.90 0.29
CA LEU A 31 -12.87 11.45 1.25
C LEU A 31 -13.51 12.75 0.75
N VAL A 32 -12.75 13.65 0.11
CA VAL A 32 -13.30 14.89 -0.47
C VAL A 32 -14.32 14.58 -1.59
N VAL A 33 -14.03 13.59 -2.43
CA VAL A 33 -14.91 13.15 -3.51
C VAL A 33 -16.20 12.53 -2.95
N GLU A 34 -16.10 11.68 -1.93
CA GLU A 34 -17.27 11.11 -1.25
C GLU A 34 -18.13 12.20 -0.59
N LYS A 35 -17.49 13.19 0.05
CA LYS A 35 -18.18 14.34 0.63
C LYS A 35 -18.89 15.22 -0.41
N SER A 36 -18.48 15.16 -1.67
CA SER A 36 -19.15 15.85 -2.78
C SER A 36 -20.40 15.11 -3.30
N GLY A 37 -20.69 13.92 -2.75
CA GLY A 37 -21.84 13.09 -3.13
C GLY A 37 -21.53 12.08 -4.22
N VAL A 38 -20.28 11.96 -4.67
CA VAL A 38 -19.82 10.96 -5.63
C VAL A 38 -19.08 9.87 -4.86
N LEU A 39 -19.80 8.85 -4.42
CA LEU A 39 -19.19 7.71 -3.74
C LEU A 39 -18.42 6.85 -4.75
N ASN A 40 -17.11 6.67 -4.54
CA ASN A 40 -16.24 5.91 -5.45
C ASN A 40 -15.55 4.73 -4.76
N LEU A 41 -16.34 3.74 -4.36
CA LEU A 41 -15.84 2.48 -3.78
C LEU A 41 -14.91 1.68 -4.71
N GLY A 42 -14.90 2.01 -6.01
CA GLY A 42 -13.98 1.40 -6.96
C GLY A 42 -12.53 1.72 -6.62
N VAL A 43 -12.23 2.95 -6.20
CA VAL A 43 -10.85 3.37 -5.86
C VAL A 43 -10.35 2.69 -4.60
N GLU A 44 -11.19 2.60 -3.56
CA GLU A 44 -10.89 1.84 -2.35
C GLU A 44 -10.55 0.37 -2.66
N GLY A 45 -11.30 -0.25 -3.57
CA GLY A 45 -11.03 -1.61 -4.07
C GLY A 45 -9.70 -1.71 -4.83
N LEU A 46 -9.44 -0.78 -5.76
CA LEU A 46 -8.19 -0.75 -6.56
C LEU A 46 -6.95 -0.61 -5.67
N MET A 47 -7.03 0.20 -4.62
CA MET A 47 -5.95 0.35 -3.64
C MET A 47 -5.66 -0.97 -2.91
N LEU A 48 -6.71 -1.70 -2.49
CA LEU A 48 -6.56 -3.00 -1.83
C LEU A 48 -6.02 -4.08 -2.77
N VAL A 49 -6.55 -4.19 -3.99
CA VAL A 49 -6.12 -5.18 -4.98
C VAL A 49 -4.67 -4.94 -5.40
N GLY A 50 -4.28 -3.69 -5.64
CA GLY A 50 -2.88 -3.32 -5.89
C GLY A 50 -1.96 -3.67 -4.73
N ALA A 51 -2.33 -3.31 -3.49
CA ALA A 51 -1.53 -3.61 -2.32
C ALA A 51 -1.31 -5.12 -2.11
N ILE A 52 -2.37 -5.93 -2.19
CA ILE A 52 -2.30 -7.38 -2.00
C ILE A 52 -1.52 -8.04 -3.15
N SER A 53 -1.74 -7.61 -4.39
CA SER A 53 -1.02 -8.15 -5.56
C SER A 53 0.47 -7.87 -5.47
N GLY A 54 0.87 -6.65 -5.12
CA GLY A 54 2.29 -6.31 -4.96
C GLY A 54 2.96 -7.03 -3.80
N PHE A 55 2.26 -7.16 -2.67
CA PHE A 55 2.74 -7.95 -1.54
C PHE A 55 2.93 -9.42 -1.93
N GLY A 56 1.91 -10.03 -2.55
CA GLY A 56 1.94 -11.43 -2.98
C GLY A 56 3.09 -11.71 -3.95
N VAL A 57 3.27 -10.86 -4.98
CA VAL A 57 4.38 -11.02 -5.94
C VAL A 57 5.74 -10.85 -5.25
N THR A 58 5.89 -9.88 -4.35
CA THR A 58 7.15 -9.69 -3.59
C THR A 58 7.47 -10.92 -2.76
N VAL A 59 6.49 -11.48 -2.05
CA VAL A 59 6.67 -12.67 -1.19
C VAL A 59 6.99 -13.91 -2.00
N MET A 60 6.32 -14.12 -3.14
CA MET A 60 6.52 -15.31 -3.96
C MET A 60 7.83 -15.28 -4.77
N THR A 61 8.26 -14.11 -5.21
CA THR A 61 9.42 -13.97 -6.09
C THR A 61 10.70 -13.55 -5.36
N GLY A 62 10.58 -13.00 -4.15
CA GLY A 62 11.68 -12.36 -3.43
C GLY A 62 12.17 -11.05 -4.06
N SER A 63 11.53 -10.56 -5.13
CA SER A 63 11.93 -9.35 -5.86
C SER A 63 10.98 -8.19 -5.60
N PRO A 64 11.42 -7.12 -4.91
CA PRO A 64 10.60 -5.93 -4.68
C PRO A 64 10.15 -5.25 -5.98
N TRP A 65 10.99 -5.30 -7.03
CA TRP A 65 10.68 -4.70 -8.34
C TRP A 65 9.54 -5.44 -9.05
N LEU A 66 9.52 -6.77 -8.97
CA LEU A 66 8.38 -7.55 -9.47
C LEU A 66 7.14 -7.27 -8.63
N GLY A 67 7.30 -7.06 -7.32
CA GLY A 67 6.25 -6.57 -6.43
C GLY A 67 5.62 -5.26 -6.90
N VAL A 68 6.42 -4.27 -7.27
CA VAL A 68 5.94 -2.99 -7.81
C VAL A 68 5.13 -3.21 -9.10
N LEU A 69 5.59 -4.07 -10.00
CA LEU A 69 4.85 -4.42 -11.22
C LEU A 69 3.54 -5.15 -10.89
N GLY A 70 3.55 -6.05 -9.91
CA GLY A 70 2.37 -6.75 -9.42
C GLY A 70 1.34 -5.79 -8.80
N ALA A 71 1.80 -4.79 -8.05
CA ALA A 71 0.93 -3.74 -7.50
C ALA A 71 0.31 -2.89 -8.60
N ALA A 72 1.11 -2.45 -9.58
CA ALA A 72 0.64 -1.66 -10.70
C ALA A 72 -0.39 -2.42 -11.56
N ALA A 73 -0.14 -3.70 -11.82
CA ALA A 73 -1.09 -4.56 -12.55
C ALA A 73 -2.38 -4.79 -11.75
N GLY A 74 -2.27 -5.03 -10.43
CA GLY A 74 -3.44 -5.22 -9.57
C GLY A 74 -4.30 -3.95 -9.42
N ALA A 75 -3.67 -2.78 -9.37
CA ALA A 75 -4.36 -1.49 -9.30
C ALA A 75 -4.93 -1.01 -10.66
N ALA A 76 -4.72 -1.76 -11.74
CA ALA A 76 -5.20 -1.42 -13.09
C ALA A 76 -6.47 -2.20 -13.50
N LEU A 77 -6.97 -3.08 -12.63
CA LEU A 77 -8.14 -3.96 -12.86
C LEU A 77 -9.42 -3.37 -12.29
#